data_AF-A0A661QJC7-F1
#
_entry.id   AF-A0A661QJC7-F1
#
_cell.length_a   1.000
_cell.length_b   1.000
_cell.length_c   1.000
_cell.angle_alpha   90.00
_cell.angle_beta   90.00
_cell.angle_gamma   90.00
#
_symmetry.space_group_name_H-M   'P 1'
#
loop_
_entity.id
_entity.type
_entity.pdbx_description
1 polymer ?
#
loop_
_entity_poly.entity_id
_entity_poly.type
_entity_poly.pdbx_seq_one_letter_code
_entity_poly.pdbx_strand_id
1 'polypeptide(L)' 'MNFARYATIHARHLPDKTCLIERTPSVNKRKTLTWKQFNDRINKTANYLSKELGIKEGDFVLHLQLNSIEWLVTYFAIIK' A
#
# COMPACT_ATOMS: atom_id res chain seq x y z
N MET A 1 16.29 -4.95 -6.23
CA MET A 1 15.50 -3.71 -6.43
C MET A 1 14.22 -3.85 -5.63
N ASN A 2 14.02 -3.04 -4.58
CA ASN A 2 12.82 -3.13 -3.74
C ASN A 2 11.59 -2.61 -4.53
N PHE A 3 10.59 -3.47 -4.73
CA PHE A 3 9.37 -3.14 -5.48
C PHE A 3 8.57 -2.00 -4.83
N ALA A 4 8.66 -1.82 -3.51
CA ALA A 4 8.05 -0.68 -2.81
C ALA A 4 8.59 0.68 -3.25
N ARG A 5 9.82 0.73 -3.78
CA ARG A 5 10.42 1.98 -4.29
C ARG A 5 9.68 2.51 -5.52
N TYR A 6 8.96 1.67 -6.25
CA TYR A 6 8.11 2.06 -7.37
C TYR A 6 7.05 3.08 -6.94
N ALA A 7 6.35 2.81 -5.84
CA ALA A 7 5.34 3.72 -5.29
C ALA A 7 5.94 5.07 -4.90
N THR A 8 7.15 5.09 -4.33
CA THR A 8 7.85 6.33 -3.95
C THR A 8 8.25 7.16 -5.16
N ILE A 9 8.74 6.54 -6.24
CA ILE A 9 9.11 7.25 -7.48
C ILE A 9 7.86 7.87 -8.11
N HIS A 10 6.78 7.12 -8.24
CA HIS A 10 5.56 7.65 -8.85
C HIS A 10 4.84 8.67 -7.98
N ALA A 11 4.88 8.54 -6.65
CA ALA A 11 4.36 9.57 -5.76
C ALA A 11 5.09 10.91 -5.91
N ARG A 12 6.39 10.87 -6.28
CA ARG A 12 7.17 12.09 -6.55
C ARG A 12 6.84 12.70 -7.91
N HIS A 13 6.72 11.89 -8.96
CA HIS A 13 6.61 12.40 -10.33
C HIS A 13 5.17 12.54 -10.84
N LEU A 14 4.22 11.76 -10.30
CA LEU A 14 2.82 11.69 -10.74
C LEU A 14 1.85 11.70 -9.54
N PRO A 15 2.01 12.61 -8.55
CA PRO A 15 1.34 12.54 -7.26
C PRO A 15 -0.19 12.42 -7.34
N ASP A 16 -0.80 13.14 -8.28
CA ASP A 16 -2.27 13.26 -8.40
C ASP A 16 -2.88 12.24 -9.37
N LYS A 17 -2.06 11.48 -10.10
CA LYS A 17 -2.55 10.46 -11.03
C LYS A 17 -3.10 9.28 -10.26
N THR A 18 -4.33 8.86 -10.57
CA THR A 18 -4.94 7.64 -10.04
C THR A 18 -4.09 6.42 -10.41
N CYS A 19 -3.71 5.62 -9.41
CA CYS A 19 -2.89 4.43 -9.58
C CYS A 19 -3.63 3.14 -9.23
N LEU A 20 -4.60 3.20 -8.32
CA LEU A 20 -5.39 2.05 -7.90
C LEU A 20 -6.88 2.37 -7.97
N ILE A 21 -7.65 1.36 -8.39
CA ILE A 21 -9.11 1.41 -8.49
C ILE A 21 -9.65 0.07 -7.96
N GLU A 22 -10.47 0.12 -6.93
CA GLU A 22 -11.26 -1.01 -6.45
C GLU A 22 -12.72 -0.76 -6.80
N ARG A 23 -13.40 -1.81 -7.28
CA ARG A 23 -14.82 -1.76 -7.66
C ARG A 23 -15.56 -2.87 -6.95
N THR A 24 -16.72 -2.55 -6.39
CA THR A 24 -17.68 -3.52 -5.85
C THR A 24 -19.00 -3.33 -6.60
N PRO A 25 -19.19 -4.02 -7.74
CA PRO A 25 -20.34 -3.77 -8.63
C PRO A 25 -21.69 -4.00 -7.97
N SER A 26 -21.81 -5.03 -7.12
CA SER A 26 -23.05 -5.39 -6.42
C SER A 26 -23.63 -4.27 -5.55
N VAL A 27 -22.78 -3.33 -5.11
CA VAL A 27 -23.17 -2.17 -4.29
C VAL A 27 -22.82 -0.84 -4.95
N ASN A 28 -22.54 -0.85 -6.26
CA ASN A 28 -22.12 0.32 -7.05
C ASN A 28 -21.01 1.17 -6.40
N LYS A 29 -20.06 0.52 -5.71
CA LYS A 29 -18.99 1.21 -4.98
C LYS A 29 -17.71 1.25 -5.81
N ARG A 30 -17.03 2.40 -5.77
CA ARG A 30 -15.70 2.59 -6.35
C ARG A 30 -14.81 3.32 -5.36
N LYS A 31 -13.64 2.75 -5.07
CA LYS A 31 -12.57 3.43 -4.33
C LYS A 31 -11.39 3.64 -5.26
N THR A 32 -10.68 4.74 -5.08
CA THR A 32 -9.49 5.07 -5.85
C THR A 32 -8.40 5.64 -4.97
N LEU A 33 -7.14 5.42 -5.34
CA LEU A 33 -6.00 6.14 -4.77
C LEU A 33 -5.18 6.81 -5.87
N THR A 34 -4.70 8.01 -5.58
CA THR A 34 -3.59 8.62 -6.32
C THR A 34 -2.26 8.00 -5.89
N TRP A 35 -1.20 8.18 -6.69
CA TRP A 35 0.14 7.73 -6.30
C TRP A 35 0.60 8.30 -4.97
N LYS A 36 0.33 9.58 -4.72
CA LYS A 36 0.65 10.22 -3.43
C LYS A 36 -0.09 9.53 -2.28
N GLN A 37 -1.41 9.35 -2.40
CA GLN A 37 -2.21 8.70 -1.37
C GLN A 37 -1.78 7.26 -1.11
N PHE A 38 -1.41 6.52 -2.16
CA PHE A 38 -0.93 5.16 -2.03
C PHE A 38 0.40 5.10 -1.27
N ASN A 39 1.39 5.90 -1.66
CA ASN A 39 2.69 5.96 -0.97
C ASN A 39 2.56 6.46 0.48
N ASP A 40 1.70 7.45 0.74
CA ASP A 40 1.45 7.95 2.10
C ASP A 40 0.87 6.86 3.01
N ARG A 41 -0.07 6.06 2.48
CA ARG A 41 -0.64 4.91 3.21
C ARG A 41 0.39 3.81 3.45
N ILE A 42 1.19 3.46 2.44
CA ILE A 42 2.29 2.49 2.58
C ILE A 42 3.24 2.93 3.70
N ASN A 43 3.70 4.19 3.68
CA ASN A 43 4.65 4.70 4.67
C ASN A 43 4.05 4.70 6.07
N LYS A 44 2.77 5.09 6.21
CA LYS A 44 2.07 5.05 7.50
C LYS A 44 1.99 3.62 8.04
N THR A 45 1.62 2.65 7.21
CA THR A 45 1.54 1.25 7.61
C THR A 45 2.92 0.67 7.92
N ALA A 46 3.95 0.92 7.11
CA ALA A 46 5.31 0.43 7.35
C ALA A 46 5.91 0.99 8.65
N ASN A 47 5.65 2.27 8.95
CA ASN A 47 6.03 2.87 10.22
C ASN A 47 5.33 2.21 11.41
N TYR A 48 4.05 1.83 11.28
CA TYR A 48 3.33 1.12 12.34
C TYR A 48 3.89 -0.30 12.54
N LEU A 49 4.11 -1.05 11.45
CA LEU A 49 4.69 -2.40 11.49
C LEU A 49 6.06 -2.40 12.19
N SER A 50 6.92 -1.43 11.85
CA SER A 50 8.27 -1.35 12.42
C SER A 50 8.31 -0.79 13.85
N LYS A 51 7.59 0.31 14.12
CA LYS A 51 7.71 1.03 15.40
C LYS A 51 6.81 0.48 16.50
N GLU A 52 5.57 0.12 16.16
CA GLU A 52 4.58 -0.31 17.15
C GLU A 52 4.54 -1.83 17.30
N LEU A 53 4.72 -2.57 16.19
CA LEU A 53 4.71 -4.04 16.20
C LEU A 53 6.11 -4.66 16.22
N GLY A 54 7.17 -3.86 16.05
CA GLY A 54 8.55 -4.32 16.15
C GLY A 54 9.01 -5.27 15.05
N ILE A 55 8.31 -5.30 13.90
CA ILE A 55 8.67 -6.13 12.73
C ILE A 55 10.01 -5.66 12.14
N LYS A 56 10.87 -6.62 11.82
CA LYS A 56 12.23 -6.42 11.32
C LYS A 56 12.47 -7.18 10.03
N GLU A 57 13.57 -6.85 9.38
CA GLU A 57 14.05 -7.61 8.22
C GLU A 57 14.30 -9.07 8.61
N GLY A 58 13.79 -9.99 7.78
CA GLY A 58 13.84 -11.43 8.04
C GLY A 58 12.61 -12.00 8.77
N ASP A 59 11.74 -11.14 9.33
CA ASP A 59 10.49 -11.60 9.94
C ASP A 59 9.49 -12.06 8.87
N PHE A 60 8.67 -13.04 9.25
CA PHE A 60 7.58 -13.54 8.41
C PHE A 60 6.26 -12.89 8.82
N VAL A 61 5.59 -12.23 7.88
CA VAL A 61 4.28 -11.61 8.10
C VAL A 61 3.23 -12.38 7.30
N LEU A 62 2.29 -13.05 8.01
CA LEU A 62 1.15 -13.70 7.37
C LEU A 62 0.18 -12.64 6.83
N HIS A 63 -0.01 -12.63 5.51
CA HIS A 63 -0.90 -11.68 4.83
C HIS A 63 -2.16 -12.38 4.30
N LEU A 64 -3.16 -12.54 5.16
CA LEU A 64 -4.43 -13.20 4.84
C LEU A 64 -5.58 -12.18 4.76
N GLN A 65 -5.77 -11.59 3.58
CA GLN A 65 -6.84 -10.62 3.32
C GLN A 65 -7.44 -10.87 1.93
N LEU A 66 -8.66 -10.37 1.70
CA LEU A 66 -9.31 -10.43 0.38
C LEU A 66 -8.74 -9.38 -0.58
N ASN A 67 -8.96 -9.59 -1.89
CA ASN A 67 -8.58 -8.66 -2.95
C ASN A 67 -9.14 -7.26 -2.69
N SER A 68 -8.26 -6.33 -2.29
CA SER A 68 -8.62 -4.96 -1.91
C SER A 68 -7.44 -3.99 -2.09
N ILE A 69 -7.73 -2.69 -2.10
CA ILE A 69 -6.68 -1.66 -2.03
C ILE A 69 -5.87 -1.79 -0.74
N GLU A 70 -6.53 -2.13 0.37
CA GLU A 70 -5.90 -2.32 1.67
C GLU A 70 -4.90 -3.49 1.65
N TRP A 71 -5.21 -4.57 0.90
CA TRP A 71 -4.27 -5.67 0.63
C TRP A 71 -2.99 -5.13 -0.04
N LEU A 72 -3.11 -4.30 -1.09
CA LEU A 72 -1.94 -3.74 -1.77
C LEU A 72 -1.13 -2.80 -0.87
N VAL A 73 -1.80 -1.97 -0.06
CA VAL A 73 -1.11 -1.08 0.89
C VAL A 73 -0.29 -1.89 1.90
N THR A 74 -0.88 -2.94 2.47
CA THR A 74 -0.22 -3.77 3.48
C THR A 74 0.91 -4.61 2.87
N TYR A 75 0.71 -5.21 1.69
CA TYR A 75 1.76 -5.91 0.96
C TYR A 75 2.99 -5.01 0.72
N PHE A 76 2.76 -3.80 0.18
CA PHE A 76 3.84 -2.85 -0.08
C PHE A 76 4.50 -2.33 1.19
N ALA A 77 3.76 -2.25 2.30
CA ALA A 77 4.31 -1.84 3.59
C ALA A 77 5.20 -2.92 4.21
N ILE A 78 4.87 -4.20 4.03
CA ILE A 78 5.66 -5.33 4.53
C ILE A 78 7.00 -5.43 3.81
N ILE A 79 7.02 -5.24 2.48
CA ILE A 79 8.26 -5.35 1.68
C ILE A 79 9.06 -4.04 1.63
N LYS A 80 8.61 -2.98 2.30
CA LYS A 80 9.28 -1.67 2.30
C LYS A 80 10.39 -1.63 3.35
#